data_AF-A0A953X4A5-F1
#
_entry.id   AF-A0A953X4A5-F1
#
_cell.length_a   1.000
_cell.length_b   1.000
_cell.length_c   1.000
_cell.angle_alpha   90.00
_cell.angle_beta   90.00
_cell.angle_gamma   90.00
#
_symmetry.space_group_name_H-M   'P 1'
#
loop_
_entity.id
_entity.type
_entity.pdbx_description
1 polymer ?
#
loop_
_entity_poly.entity_id
_entity_poly.type
_entity_poly.pdbx_seq_one_letter_code
_entity_poly.pdbx_strand_id
1 'polypeptide(L)'
;MATRIAVVGATGNVGRELLNILDERMFPADEVYAVASRRSLGKEVSYGDRTLKCQDIESFDFSKVDLVLMSAGGAASKEWCPKIAKAGAITIDNSSA
;
A
#
# COMPACT_ATOMS: atom_id res chain seq x y z
N MET A 1 20.25 -0.43 -3.22
CA MET A 1 19.06 0.44 -3.10
C MET A 1 17.99 -0.41 -2.47
N ALA A 2 17.38 0.02 -1.36
CA ALA A 2 16.29 -0.73 -0.78
C ALA A 2 14.96 -0.26 -1.38
N THR A 3 13.94 -1.10 -1.25
CA THR A 3 12.69 -0.99 -2.00
C THR A 3 11.75 0.00 -1.33
N ARG A 4 11.08 0.88 -2.08
CA ARG A 4 9.99 1.72 -1.55
C ARG A 4 8.66 1.05 -1.83
N ILE A 5 7.83 0.91 -0.80
CA ILE A 5 6.60 0.10 -0.84
C ILE A 5 5.38 0.93 -0.52
N ALA A 6 4.27 0.71 -1.24
CA ALA A 6 2.95 1.12 -0.81
C ALA A 6 2.06 -0.08 -0.50
N VAL A 7 1.32 -0.01 0.62
CA VAL A 7 0.23 -0.95 0.93
C VAL A 7 -1.08 -0.24 0.65
N VAL A 8 -1.79 -0.67 -0.41
CA VAL A 8 -3.10 -0.11 -0.79
C VAL A 8 -4.21 -0.93 -0.13
N GLY A 9 -5.12 -0.25 0.55
CA GLY A 9 -6.07 -0.89 1.46
C GLY A 9 -5.52 -1.03 2.88
N ALA A 10 -4.52 -0.23 3.25
CA ALA A 10 -3.83 -0.28 4.55
C ALA A 10 -4.74 -0.20 5.78
N THR A 11 -5.92 0.44 5.68
CA THR A 11 -6.89 0.50 6.79
C THR A 11 -7.87 -0.66 6.85
N GLY A 12 -7.75 -1.66 5.97
CA GLY A 12 -8.52 -2.91 6.02
C GLY A 12 -7.85 -3.93 6.95
N ASN A 13 -8.50 -5.07 7.20
CA ASN A 13 -7.93 -6.11 8.06
C ASN A 13 -6.65 -6.69 7.44
N VAL A 14 -6.71 -7.12 6.17
CA VAL A 14 -5.54 -7.67 5.47
C VAL A 14 -4.46 -6.63 5.24
N GLY A 15 -4.81 -5.37 4.95
CA GLY A 15 -3.82 -4.30 4.79
C GLY A 15 -3.02 -4.01 6.06
N ARG A 16 -3.65 -4.02 7.24
CA ARG A 16 -2.94 -3.93 8.52
C ARG A 16 -2.03 -5.13 8.76
N GLU A 17 -2.52 -6.32 8.44
CA GLU A 17 -1.74 -7.55 8.60
C GLU A 17 -0.51 -7.57 7.67
N LEU A 18 -0.64 -7.08 6.44
CA LEU A 18 0.51 -6.93 5.53
C LEU A 18 1.56 -5.98 6.13
N LEU A 19 1.16 -4.87 6.74
CA LEU A 19 2.08 -3.94 7.41
C LEU A 19 2.77 -4.59 8.61
N ASN A 20 2.03 -5.35 9.43
CA ASN A 20 2.61 -6.10 10.54
C ASN A 20 3.64 -7.12 10.07
N ILE A 21 3.28 -7.94 9.07
CA ILE A 21 4.18 -8.97 8.53
C ILE A 21 5.45 -8.36 7.91
N LEU A 22 5.33 -7.24 7.20
CA LEU A 22 6.49 -6.53 6.65
C LEU A 22 7.48 -6.10 7.74
N ASP A 23 6.96 -5.60 8.86
CA ASP A 23 7.77 -5.23 10.02
C ASP A 23 8.36 -6.45 10.74
N GLU A 24 7.55 -7.45 11.08
CA GLU A 24 7.98 -8.69 11.74
C GLU A 24 9.07 -9.44 10.98
N ARG A 25 8.99 -9.40 9.64
CA ARG A 25 9.97 -10.03 8.75
C ARG A 25 11.21 -9.18 8.51
N MET A 26 11.26 -7.98 9.11
CA MET A 26 12.29 -6.97 8.87
C MET A 26 12.50 -6.77 7.37
N PHE A 27 11.41 -6.66 6.62
CA PHE A 27 11.49 -6.53 5.17
C PHE A 27 12.36 -5.30 4.84
N PRO A 28 13.36 -5.42 3.94
CA PRO A 28 14.33 -4.36 3.69
C PRO A 28 13.73 -3.25 2.79
N ALA A 29 12.75 -2.53 3.32
CA ALA A 29 12.13 -1.38 2.68
C ALA A 29 12.76 -0.07 3.19
N ASP A 30 13.19 0.78 2.26
CA ASP A 30 13.68 2.13 2.59
C ASP A 30 12.52 3.01 3.08
N GLU A 31 11.34 2.85 2.47
CA GLU A 31 10.16 3.62 2.80
C GLU A 31 8.88 2.78 2.64
N VAL A 32 7.93 2.97 3.56
CA VAL A 32 6.64 2.28 3.56
C VAL A 32 5.51 3.29 3.64
N TYR A 33 4.57 3.20 2.70
CA TYR A 33 3.42 4.08 2.59
C TYR A 33 2.11 3.34 2.85
N ALA A 34 1.31 3.85 3.79
CA ALA A 34 -0.07 3.42 3.98
C ALA A 34 -0.99 4.20 3.03
N VAL A 35 -1.63 3.50 2.10
CA VAL A 35 -2.55 4.09 1.11
C VAL A 35 -3.93 3.46 1.25
N ALA A 36 -4.98 4.26 1.22
CA ALA A 36 -6.35 3.79 1.28
C ALA A 36 -7.29 4.73 0.51
N SER A 37 -8.57 4.39 0.44
CA SER A 37 -9.55 5.31 -0.16
C SER A 37 -9.73 6.57 0.69
N ARG A 38 -10.20 7.65 0.07
CA ARG A 38 -10.45 8.96 0.69
C ARG A 38 -11.20 8.93 2.03
N ARG A 39 -12.11 7.97 2.26
CA ARG A 39 -12.81 7.76 3.54
C ARG A 39 -11.89 7.42 4.72
N SER A 40 -10.64 7.04 4.43
CA SER A 40 -9.62 6.68 5.40
C SER A 40 -8.50 7.72 5.50
N LEU A 41 -8.61 8.84 4.78
CA LEU A 41 -7.63 9.93 4.86
C LEU A 41 -7.50 10.43 6.31
N GLY A 42 -6.26 10.58 6.78
CA GLY A 42 -5.97 11.02 8.15
C GLY A 42 -6.10 9.93 9.22
N LYS A 43 -6.55 8.72 8.87
CA LYS A 43 -6.40 7.57 9.77
C LYS A 43 -4.93 7.20 9.88
N GLU A 44 -4.59 6.57 10.99
CA GLU A 44 -3.25 6.09 11.27
C GLU A 44 -3.26 4.56 11.38
N VAL A 45 -2.18 3.94 10.93
CA VAL A 45 -1.94 2.49 11.04
C VAL A 45 -0.52 2.24 11.54
N SER A 46 -0.36 1.22 12.36
CA SER A 46 0.95 0.83 12.89
C SER A 46 1.81 0.14 11.84
N TYR A 47 3.12 0.31 11.96
CA TYR A 47 4.16 -0.41 11.24
C TYR A 47 5.34 -0.56 12.23
N GLY A 48 5.38 -1.68 12.95
CA GLY A 48 6.25 -1.83 14.12
C GLY A 48 6.01 -0.73 15.15
N ASP A 49 7.11 -0.11 15.60
CA ASP A 49 7.08 1.03 16.53
C ASP A 49 6.69 2.36 15.86
N ARG A 50 6.48 2.36 14.52
CA ARG A 50 6.13 3.55 13.75
C ARG A 50 4.62 3.63 13.51
N THR A 51 4.13 4.84 13.36
CA THR A 51 2.76 5.12 12.95
C THR A 51 2.75 5.78 11.58
N LEU A 52 2.04 5.20 10.62
CA LEU A 52 1.90 5.71 9.26
C LEU A 52 0.56 6.42 9.10
N LYS A 53 0.60 7.67 8.63
CA LYS A 53 -0.60 8.40 8.21
C LYS A 53 -1.08 7.91 6.85
N CYS A 54 -2.36 7.56 6.77
CA CYS A 54 -2.93 7.04 5.55
C CYS A 54 -3.09 8.16 4.52
N GLN A 55 -2.55 7.90 3.32
CA GLN A 55 -2.69 8.75 2.14
C GLN A 55 -3.87 8.29 1.28
N ASP A 56 -4.49 9.25 0.58
CA ASP A 56 -5.59 8.96 -0.34
C ASP A 56 -5.05 8.41 -1.66
N ILE A 57 -5.57 7.25 -2.07
CA ILE A 57 -5.21 6.56 -3.31
C ILE A 57 -5.36 7.45 -4.55
N GLU A 58 -6.33 8.37 -4.54
CA GLU A 58 -6.58 9.25 -5.69
C GLU A 58 -5.49 10.31 -5.90
N SER A 59 -4.80 10.71 -4.83
CA SER A 59 -3.79 11.78 -4.86
C SER A 59 -2.37 11.26 -4.61
N PHE A 60 -2.21 9.97 -4.31
CA PHE A 60 -0.91 9.37 -4.08
C PHE A 60 -0.11 9.26 -5.38
N ASP A 61 1.10 9.80 -5.38
CA ASP A 61 2.04 9.64 -6.49
C ASP A 61 2.69 8.25 -6.46
N PHE A 62 2.25 7.36 -7.35
CA PHE A 62 2.79 6.00 -7.46
C PHE A 62 4.15 5.92 -8.17
N SER A 63 4.65 7.00 -8.78
CA SER A 63 5.99 7.00 -9.39
C SER A 63 7.11 6.98 -8.35
N LYS A 64 6.80 7.28 -7.08
CA LYS A 64 7.76 7.28 -5.97
C LYS A 64 7.98 5.90 -5.34
N VAL A 65 7.24 4.86 -5.73
CA VAL A 65 7.33 3.51 -5.16
C VAL A 65 7.72 2.48 -6.20
N ASP A 66 8.39 1.44 -5.74
CA ASP A 66 8.90 0.37 -6.61
C ASP A 66 7.97 -0.85 -6.55
N LEU A 67 7.33 -1.08 -5.40
CA LEU A 67 6.41 -2.19 -5.13
C LEU A 67 5.10 -1.70 -4.49
N VAL A 68 3.98 -2.25 -4.95
CA VAL A 68 2.65 -2.05 -4.35
C VAL A 68 2.04 -3.39 -3.96
N LEU A 69 1.62 -3.48 -2.70
CA LEU A 69 0.80 -4.58 -2.21
C LEU A 69 -0.67 -4.12 -2.20
N MET A 70 -1.48 -4.68 -3.08
CA MET A 70 -2.87 -4.30 -3.27
C MET A 70 -3.80 -5.23 -2.50
N SER A 71 -4.58 -4.66 -1.56
CA SER A 71 -5.58 -5.37 -0.77
C SER A 71 -6.82 -4.49 -0.54
N ALA A 72 -7.40 -3.96 -1.62
CA ALA A 72 -8.57 -3.10 -1.59
C ALA A 72 -9.84 -3.70 -2.23
N GLY A 73 -9.78 -4.98 -2.64
CA GLY A 73 -10.88 -5.70 -3.29
C GLY A 73 -10.90 -5.56 -4.82
N GLY A 74 -11.63 -6.45 -5.49
CA GLY A 74 -11.52 -6.63 -6.94
C GLY A 74 -11.90 -5.40 -7.79
N ALA A 75 -12.89 -4.62 -7.37
CA ALA A 75 -13.27 -3.40 -8.09
C ALA A 75 -12.15 -2.35 -8.07
N ALA A 76 -11.53 -2.13 -6.90
CA ALA A 76 -10.40 -1.23 -6.76
C ALA A 76 -9.17 -1.76 -7.53
N SER A 77 -8.93 -3.07 -7.50
CA SER A 77 -7.82 -3.67 -8.25
C SER A 77 -7.92 -3.42 -9.75
N LYS A 78 -9.09 -3.72 -10.34
CA LYS A 78 -9.35 -3.48 -11.78
C LYS A 78 -9.12 -2.03 -12.19
N GLU A 79 -9.42 -1.09 -11.30
CA GLU A 79 -9.23 0.33 -11.57
C GLU A 79 -7.77 0.78 -11.40
N TRP A 80 -7.13 0.38 -10.30
CA TRP A 80 -5.87 0.98 -9.86
C TRP A 80 -4.63 0.21 -10.30
N CYS A 81 -4.67 -1.12 -10.38
CA CYS A 81 -3.51 -1.92 -10.77
C CYS A 81 -2.94 -1.50 -12.15
N PRO A 82 -3.76 -1.26 -13.20
CA PRO A 82 -3.24 -0.78 -14.48
C PRO A 82 -2.61 0.62 -14.40
N LYS A 83 -3.18 1.52 -13.58
CA LYS A 83 -2.66 2.89 -13.38
C LYS A 83 -1.30 2.86 -12.66
N ILE A 84 -1.18 2.03 -11.63
CA ILE A 84 0.03 1.84 -10.83
C ILE A 84 1.14 1.21 -11.69
N ALA A 85 0.81 0.16 -12.45
CA ALA A 85 1.77 -0.46 -13.37
C ALA A 85 2.29 0.54 -14.42
N LYS A 86 1.42 1.40 -14.95
CA LYS A 86 1.82 2.46 -15.88
C LYS A 86 2.72 3.53 -15.22
N ALA A 87 2.60 3.74 -13.91
CA ALA A 87 3.49 4.61 -13.15
C ALA A 87 4.88 3.98 -12.88
N GLY A 88 5.08 2.71 -13.23
CA GLY A 88 6.37 2.02 -13.15
C GLY A 88 6.53 1.08 -11.95
N ALA A 89 5.55 1.01 -11.06
CA ALA A 89 5.61 0.14 -9.87
C ALA A 89 5.12 -1.28 -10.18
N ILE A 90 5.78 -2.28 -9.58
CA ILE A 90 5.30 -3.66 -9.59
C ILE A 90 4.11 -3.77 -8.63
N THR A 91 3.00 -4.34 -9.09
CA THR A 91 1.82 -4.54 -8.23
C THR A 91 1.58 -6.03 -7.96
N ILE A 92 1.46 -6.40 -6.68
CA ILE A 92 1.02 -7.72 -6.22
C ILE A 92 -0.39 -7.56 -5.67
N ASP A 93 -1.38 -8.16 -6.33
CA ASP A 93 -2.78 -8.03 -5.97
C ASP A 93 -3.33 -9.25 -5.23
N ASN A 94 -3.80 -9.02 -4.01
CA ASN A 94 -4.50 -10.00 -3.17
C ASN A 94 -6.02 -9.94 -3.41
N SER A 95 -6.43 -9.91 -4.67
CA SER A 95 -7.84 -9.93 -5.06
C SER A 95 -8.08 -10.95 -6.16
N SER A 96 -9.35 -11.21 -6.46
CA SER A 96 -9.78 -12.12 -7.53
C SER A 96 -10.08 -11.39 -8.85
N ALA A 97 -9.45 -10.22 -9.06
CA ALA A 97 -9.76 -9.31 -10.16
C ALA A 97 -9.33 -9.83 -11.54
#